data_AF-A0A815I428-F1
#
_entry.id   AF-A0A815I428-F1
#
_cell.length_a   1.000
_cell.length_b   1.000
_cell.length_c   1.000
_cell.angle_alpha   90.00
_cell.angle_beta   90.00
_cell.angle_gamma   90.00
#
_symmetry.space_group_name_H-M   'P 1'
#
loop_
_entity.id
_entity.type
_entity.pdbx_description
1 polymer ?
#
loop_
_entity_poly.entity_id
_entity_poly.type
_entity_poly.pdbx_seq_one_letter_code
_entity_poly.pdbx_strand_id
1 'polypeptide(L)'
;MFNINACNIMKSITTLCTPRFSIFIYRLHRIQTRSFSISLSLNKSWQKIQQKYMAEPETKPTLTELNPPPDYIPHRIKIWEELKTKYQNYIASQPQVDITITLPDGKKLPAKAWKTTPNEIAQGISQGLASATVIAKVNGELWDLDRPFEKDSSLELIKFDDEQGKQVFWHSTAHIMGEAMELCYGGCLCYGPPIEQGFYYDMYLENRTVSGLDYE
;
A
#
# COMPACT_ATOMS: atom_id res chain seq x y z
N MET A 1 -12.74 -15.67 19.23
CA MET A 1 -12.34 -16.02 17.86
C MET A 1 -11.76 -14.76 17.22
N PHE A 2 -10.46 -14.53 17.37
CA PHE A 2 -9.78 -13.39 16.75
C PHE A 2 -9.37 -13.81 15.34
N ASN A 3 -10.10 -13.29 14.35
CA ASN A 3 -9.82 -13.54 12.95
C ASN A 3 -8.51 -12.81 12.58
N ILE A 4 -7.57 -13.53 11.96
CA ILE A 4 -6.15 -13.19 11.82
C ILE A 4 -5.86 -12.04 10.82
N ASN A 5 -6.79 -11.11 10.62
CA ASN A 5 -6.63 -9.96 9.71
C ASN A 5 -5.80 -8.79 10.28
N ALA A 6 -5.13 -8.97 11.41
CA ALA A 6 -4.31 -7.92 12.04
C ALA A 6 -2.79 -8.20 12.02
N CYS A 7 -2.35 -9.40 11.61
CA CYS A 7 -0.95 -9.80 11.77
C CYS A 7 -0.03 -9.48 10.58
N ASN A 8 -0.55 -8.94 9.47
CA ASN A 8 0.27 -8.54 8.32
C ASN A 8 0.20 -7.04 7.96
N ILE A 9 -0.46 -6.22 8.78
CA ILE A 9 -0.55 -4.75 8.59
C ILE A 9 0.74 -4.02 8.99
N MET A 10 1.66 -4.64 9.74
CA MET A 10 2.95 -4.00 10.09
C MET A 10 4.06 -4.22 9.04
N LYS A 11 3.70 -4.64 7.82
CA LYS A 11 4.60 -4.64 6.65
C LYS A 11 4.32 -3.55 5.63
N SER A 12 3.44 -2.57 5.92
CA SER A 12 3.50 -1.29 5.20
C SER A 12 4.81 -0.54 5.52
N ILE A 13 5.40 -0.79 6.69
CA ILE A 13 6.30 0.17 7.33
C ILE A 13 7.79 0.14 6.92
N THR A 14 8.33 -0.73 6.05
CA THR A 14 9.78 -0.56 5.65
C THR A 14 10.38 -1.43 4.51
N THR A 15 9.64 -2.12 3.62
CA THR A 15 10.37 -2.98 2.64
C THR A 15 9.70 -3.22 1.28
N LEU A 16 9.40 -2.15 0.54
CA LEU A 16 9.25 -2.22 -0.92
C LEU A 16 10.01 -1.06 -1.61
N CYS A 17 11.33 -1.03 -1.42
CA CYS A 17 12.21 -0.25 -2.27
C CYS A 17 13.34 -1.15 -2.79
N THR A 18 13.12 -1.79 -3.93
CA THR A 18 14.22 -2.22 -4.81
C THR A 18 14.06 -1.57 -6.19
N PRO A 19 15.16 -1.19 -6.85
CA PRO A 19 15.15 -0.18 -7.89
C PRO A 19 14.90 -0.83 -9.25
N ARG A 20 13.64 -1.04 -9.65
CA ARG A 20 13.37 -1.40 -11.05
C ARG A 20 12.02 -1.02 -11.64
N PHE A 21 11.21 -0.23 -10.95
CA PHE A 21 9.88 0.20 -11.44
C PHE A 21 9.77 1.69 -11.78
N SER A 22 10.89 2.35 -12.14
CA SER A 22 10.91 3.80 -12.40
C SER A 22 10.91 4.23 -13.87
N ILE A 23 10.36 3.43 -14.81
CA ILE A 23 10.39 3.80 -16.25
C ILE A 23 9.01 3.84 -16.93
N PHE A 24 7.91 3.43 -16.31
CA PHE A 24 6.64 3.28 -17.03
C PHE A 24 5.58 4.38 -16.85
N ILE A 25 5.84 5.45 -16.08
CA ILE A 25 4.85 6.54 -15.85
C ILE A 25 5.23 7.89 -16.49
N TYR A 26 6.37 7.99 -17.19
CA TYR A 26 6.84 9.28 -17.75
C TYR A 26 6.55 9.53 -19.24
N ARG A 27 5.60 8.82 -19.87
CA ARG A 27 5.36 8.96 -21.32
C ARG A 27 3.90 9.08 -21.75
N LEU A 28 3.09 9.86 -21.02
CA LEU A 28 1.72 10.20 -21.44
C LEU A 28 1.24 11.59 -20.94
N HIS A 29 2.12 12.60 -20.90
CA HIS A 29 1.71 13.99 -20.62
C HIS A 29 2.27 15.06 -21.57
N ARG A 30 2.78 14.65 -22.73
CA ARG A 30 2.92 15.55 -23.88
C ARG A 30 1.83 15.19 -24.88
N ILE A 31 0.77 15.97 -24.89
CA ILE A 31 0.08 16.50 -26.07
C ILE A 31 -1.12 17.31 -25.56
N GLN A 32 -1.12 18.60 -25.94
CA GLN A 32 -2.27 19.50 -26.02
C GLN A 32 -2.62 20.43 -24.83
N THR A 33 -1.76 21.43 -24.60
CA THR A 33 -2.25 22.78 -24.31
C THR A 33 -1.61 23.75 -25.31
N ARG A 34 -2.34 24.05 -26.39
CA ARG A 34 -2.03 25.22 -27.22
C ARG A 34 -2.36 26.45 -26.39
N SER A 35 -1.35 27.25 -26.07
CA SER A 35 -1.49 28.55 -25.42
C SER A 35 -2.46 29.42 -26.21
N PHE A 36 -3.60 29.74 -25.60
CA PHE A 36 -4.43 30.87 -26.02
C PHE A 36 -3.94 32.08 -25.24
N SER A 37 -3.09 32.89 -25.87
CA SER A 37 -2.67 34.17 -25.30
C SER A 37 -3.78 35.19 -25.49
N ILE A 38 -4.62 35.38 -24.48
CA ILE A 38 -5.52 36.52 -24.41
C ILE A 38 -4.72 37.69 -23.81
N SER A 39 -4.30 38.63 -24.67
CA SER A 39 -3.74 39.91 -24.25
C SER A 39 -4.87 40.82 -23.79
N LEU A 40 -5.19 40.81 -22.49
CA LEU A 40 -5.91 41.90 -21.87
C LEU A 40 -4.89 42.93 -21.36
N SER A 41 -5.01 44.17 -21.84
CA SER A 41 -4.21 45.30 -21.35
C SER A 41 -4.58 45.60 -19.89
N LEU A 42 -3.81 45.01 -18.98
CA LEU A 42 -3.88 45.32 -17.55
C LEU A 42 -3.31 46.72 -17.32
N ASN A 43 -4.00 47.52 -16.50
CA ASN A 43 -3.50 48.84 -16.11
C ASN A 43 -2.16 48.72 -15.34
N LYS A 44 -1.41 49.82 -15.24
CA LYS A 44 -0.07 49.84 -14.62
C LYS A 44 -0.05 49.42 -13.15
N SER A 45 -1.18 49.48 -12.43
CA SER A 45 -1.25 48.98 -11.04
C SER A 45 -1.27 47.46 -10.99
N TRP A 46 -2.02 46.81 -11.88
CA TRP A 46 -2.06 45.35 -11.97
C TRP A 46 -0.74 44.76 -12.47
N GLN A 47 -0.03 45.47 -13.35
CA GLN A 47 1.32 45.06 -13.79
C GLN A 47 2.33 45.08 -12.63
N LYS A 48 2.27 46.09 -11.75
CA LYS A 48 3.14 46.14 -10.55
C LYS A 48 2.83 45.04 -9.55
N ILE A 49 1.55 44.68 -9.39
CA ILE A 49 1.13 43.56 -8.54
C ILE A 49 1.65 42.25 -9.12
N GLN A 50 1.47 42.02 -10.43
CA GLN A 50 1.97 40.83 -11.11
C GLN A 50 3.50 40.72 -11.02
N GLN A 51 4.22 41.82 -11.20
CA GLN A 51 5.69 41.82 -11.11
C GLN A 51 6.19 41.59 -9.68
N LYS A 52 5.42 41.99 -8.66
CA LYS A 52 5.69 41.65 -7.25
C LYS A 52 5.47 40.15 -6.99
N TYR A 53 4.36 39.59 -7.48
CA TYR A 53 4.06 38.15 -7.35
C TYR A 53 5.08 37.27 -8.07
N MET A 54 5.61 37.69 -9.22
CA MET A 54 6.64 36.95 -9.97
C MET A 54 8.07 37.17 -9.47
N ALA A 55 8.28 38.08 -8.51
CA ALA A 55 9.60 38.38 -7.92
C ALA A 55 9.80 37.76 -6.53
N GLU A 56 8.75 37.19 -5.94
CA GLU A 56 8.90 36.35 -4.74
C GLU A 56 9.51 35.00 -5.17
N PRO A 57 10.59 34.53 -4.53
CA PRO A 57 11.13 33.22 -4.83
C PRO A 57 10.06 32.18 -4.51
N GLU A 58 9.61 31.44 -5.52
CA GLU A 58 8.82 30.22 -5.32
C GLU A 58 9.72 29.18 -4.63
N THR A 59 9.95 29.32 -3.33
CA THR A 59 10.39 28.20 -2.51
C THR A 59 9.18 27.30 -2.38
N LYS A 60 8.91 26.47 -3.39
CA LYS A 60 7.98 25.35 -3.24
C LYS A 60 8.46 24.55 -2.03
N PRO A 61 7.74 24.54 -0.91
CA PRO A 61 8.12 23.70 0.21
C PRO A 61 7.85 22.27 -0.25
N THR A 62 8.88 21.58 -0.72
CA THR A 62 8.78 20.16 -1.02
C THR A 62 8.44 19.46 0.29
N LEU A 63 7.30 18.78 0.35
CA LEU A 63 6.95 17.98 1.51
C LEU A 63 8.05 16.94 1.75
N THR A 64 8.70 17.01 2.91
CA THR A 64 9.72 16.05 3.33
C THR A 64 9.26 15.33 4.60
N GLU A 65 9.80 14.15 4.83
CA GLU A 65 9.61 13.42 6.09
C GLU A 65 10.07 14.26 7.29
N LEU A 66 9.39 14.08 8.42
CA LEU A 66 9.73 14.73 9.68
C LEU A 66 11.10 14.26 10.16
N ASN A 67 11.94 15.22 10.54
CA ASN A 67 13.26 14.98 11.11
C ASN A 67 13.43 15.80 12.40
N PRO A 68 13.44 15.17 13.59
CA PRO A 68 13.39 13.71 13.81
C PRO A 68 12.01 13.11 13.53
N PRO A 69 11.93 11.80 13.23
CA PRO A 69 10.65 11.11 13.06
C PRO A 69 9.89 11.06 14.40
N PRO A 70 8.55 10.94 14.38
CA PRO A 70 7.75 10.82 15.59
C PRO A 70 8.16 9.63 16.48
N ASP A 71 8.19 9.85 17.81
CA ASP A 71 8.67 8.86 18.80
C ASP A 71 7.91 7.52 18.79
N TYR A 72 6.65 7.52 18.34
CA TYR A 72 5.85 6.30 18.28
C TYR A 72 6.31 5.35 17.17
N ILE A 73 7.00 5.83 16.13
CA ILE A 73 7.48 5.00 15.02
C ILE A 73 8.52 3.98 15.49
N PRO A 74 9.66 4.38 16.11
CA PRO A 74 10.63 3.41 16.61
C PRO A 74 10.05 2.49 17.69
N HIS A 75 9.11 2.98 18.51
CA HIS A 75 8.39 2.16 19.48
C HIS A 75 7.56 1.05 18.80
N ARG A 76 6.77 1.37 17.77
CA ARG A 76 5.98 0.40 17.00
C ARG A 76 6.89 -0.62 16.30
N ILE A 77 8.00 -0.17 15.71
CA ILE A 77 8.98 -1.04 15.06
C ILE A 77 9.55 -2.05 16.05
N LYS A 78 9.94 -1.61 17.25
CA LYS A 78 10.45 -2.52 18.28
C LYS A 78 9.44 -3.61 18.64
N ILE A 79 8.19 -3.23 18.92
CA ILE A 79 7.12 -4.20 19.22
C ILE A 79 6.91 -5.15 18.05
N TRP A 80 6.92 -4.64 16.83
CA TRP A 80 6.77 -5.44 15.62
C TRP A 80 7.86 -6.49 15.49
N GLU A 81 9.13 -6.11 15.63
CA GLU A 81 10.26 -7.03 15.53
C GLU A 81 10.17 -8.15 16.57
N GLU A 82 9.80 -7.82 17.81
CA GLU A 82 9.61 -8.80 18.88
C GLU A 82 8.48 -9.79 18.54
N LEU A 83 7.33 -9.30 18.09
CA LEU A 83 6.17 -10.14 17.74
C LEU A 83 6.42 -10.97 16.48
N LYS A 84 7.01 -10.37 15.46
CA LYS A 84 7.40 -11.03 14.22
C LYS A 84 8.38 -12.17 14.49
N THR A 85 9.37 -11.96 15.34
CA THR A 85 10.34 -12.99 15.73
C THR A 85 9.63 -14.15 16.44
N LYS A 86 8.74 -13.85 17.40
CA LYS A 86 7.93 -14.87 18.08
C LYS A 86 7.08 -15.68 17.09
N TYR A 87 6.45 -15.02 16.14
CA TYR A 87 5.62 -15.67 15.12
C TYR A 87 6.45 -16.54 14.17
N GLN A 88 7.60 -16.06 13.72
CA GLN A 88 8.52 -16.84 12.87
C GLN A 88 9.03 -18.08 13.59
N ASN A 89 9.41 -17.97 14.87
CA ASN A 89 9.80 -19.10 15.70
C ASN A 89 8.63 -20.07 15.91
N TYR A 90 7.41 -19.56 16.07
CA TYR A 90 6.22 -20.38 16.17
C TYR A 90 5.99 -21.19 14.88
N ILE A 91 6.02 -20.56 13.70
CA ILE A 91 5.90 -21.26 12.40
C ILE A 91 7.01 -22.30 12.25
N ALA A 92 8.26 -21.94 12.56
CA ALA A 92 9.41 -22.84 12.43
C ALA A 92 9.33 -24.06 13.36
N SER A 93 8.63 -23.95 14.49
CA SER A 93 8.41 -25.06 15.42
C SER A 93 7.21 -25.95 15.05
N GLN A 94 6.38 -25.55 14.08
CA GLN A 94 5.24 -26.37 13.64
C GLN A 94 5.68 -27.57 12.81
N PRO A 95 4.98 -28.71 12.92
CA PRO A 95 5.28 -29.89 12.12
C PRO A 95 4.93 -29.67 10.63
N GLN A 96 5.93 -29.87 9.76
CA GLN A 96 5.77 -29.79 8.30
C GLN A 96 5.26 -31.12 7.75
N VAL A 97 3.97 -31.39 7.97
CA VAL A 97 3.28 -32.57 7.42
C VAL A 97 2.93 -32.34 5.95
N ASP A 98 2.93 -33.41 5.15
CA ASP A 98 2.47 -33.35 3.77
C ASP A 98 0.95 -33.14 3.74
N ILE A 99 0.51 -32.16 2.95
CA ILE A 99 -0.89 -31.76 2.80
C ILE A 99 -1.26 -31.64 1.33
N THR A 100 -2.55 -31.66 1.04
CA THR A 100 -3.09 -31.50 -0.31
C THR A 100 -3.82 -30.17 -0.45
N ILE A 101 -3.42 -29.37 -1.44
CA ILE A 101 -4.11 -28.14 -1.82
C ILE A 101 -4.96 -28.40 -3.06
N THR A 102 -6.25 -28.10 -2.98
CA THR A 102 -7.19 -28.30 -4.09
C THR A 102 -7.47 -26.96 -4.76
N LEU A 103 -7.16 -26.85 -6.05
CA LEU A 103 -7.44 -25.69 -6.88
C LEU A 103 -8.90 -25.70 -7.38
N PRO A 104 -9.43 -24.57 -7.90
CA PRO A 104 -10.83 -24.47 -8.34
C PRO A 104 -11.16 -25.35 -9.56
N ASP A 105 -10.14 -25.73 -10.34
CA ASP A 105 -10.23 -26.68 -11.46
C ASP A 105 -10.28 -28.15 -10.98
N GLY A 106 -10.25 -28.39 -9.67
CA GLY A 106 -10.20 -29.72 -9.06
C GLY A 106 -8.80 -30.34 -9.00
N LYS A 107 -7.77 -29.64 -9.50
CA LYS A 107 -6.39 -30.13 -9.45
C LYS A 107 -5.91 -30.16 -8.00
N LYS A 108 -5.35 -31.30 -7.60
CA LYS A 108 -4.74 -31.50 -6.29
C LYS A 108 -3.23 -31.33 -6.40
N LEU A 109 -2.68 -30.44 -5.58
CA LEU A 109 -1.25 -30.15 -5.51
C LEU A 109 -0.69 -30.61 -4.16
N PRO A 110 0.44 -31.35 -4.14
CA PRO A 110 1.13 -31.65 -2.91
C PRO A 110 1.79 -30.39 -2.35
N ALA A 111 1.67 -30.18 -1.05
CA ALA A 111 2.25 -29.05 -0.32
C ALA A 111 2.69 -29.49 1.07
N LYS A 112 3.36 -28.60 1.81
CA LYS A 112 3.76 -28.85 3.20
C LYS A 112 3.10 -27.86 4.14
N ALA A 113 2.48 -28.37 5.20
CA ALA A 113 1.90 -27.55 6.25
C ALA A 113 2.98 -26.66 6.88
N TRP A 114 2.59 -25.44 7.25
CA TRP A 114 3.44 -24.42 7.88
C TRP A 114 4.67 -24.01 7.07
N LYS A 115 4.72 -24.36 5.78
CA LYS A 115 5.80 -24.02 4.86
C LYS A 115 5.28 -23.45 3.56
N THR A 116 4.41 -24.19 2.87
CA THR A 116 3.92 -23.78 1.55
C THR A 116 2.91 -22.64 1.69
N THR A 117 3.02 -21.63 0.84
CA THR A 117 2.12 -20.45 0.85
C THR A 117 1.29 -20.36 -0.45
N PRO A 118 0.16 -19.63 -0.45
CA PRO A 118 -0.58 -19.35 -1.68
C PRO A 118 0.27 -18.69 -2.78
N ASN A 119 1.19 -17.79 -2.40
CA ASN A 119 2.11 -17.13 -3.33
C ASN A 119 3.00 -18.14 -4.05
N GLU A 120 3.57 -19.11 -3.33
CA GLU A 120 4.40 -20.17 -3.94
C GLU A 120 3.60 -21.02 -4.93
N ILE A 121 2.35 -21.36 -4.60
CA ILE A 121 1.46 -22.09 -5.52
C ILE A 121 1.15 -21.26 -6.76
N ALA A 122 0.85 -19.96 -6.60
CA ALA A 122 0.59 -19.05 -7.72
C ALA A 122 1.81 -18.93 -8.64
N GLN A 123 3.01 -18.78 -8.07
CA GLN A 123 4.28 -18.75 -8.82
C GLN A 123 4.56 -20.06 -9.56
N GLY A 124 4.23 -21.19 -8.94
CA GLY A 124 4.34 -22.52 -9.55
C GLY A 124 3.39 -22.74 -10.73
N ILE A 125 2.28 -22.01 -10.81
CA ILE A 125 1.36 -22.01 -11.97
C ILE A 125 1.91 -21.08 -13.06
N SER A 126 2.14 -19.80 -12.75
CA SER A 126 2.84 -18.87 -13.63
C SER A 126 3.23 -17.58 -12.90
N GLN A 127 4.33 -16.96 -13.32
CA GLN A 127 4.74 -15.67 -12.77
C GLN A 127 3.69 -14.56 -13.00
N GLY A 128 3.03 -14.55 -14.17
CA GLY A 128 1.97 -13.59 -14.46
C GLY A 128 0.76 -13.72 -13.54
N LEU A 129 0.39 -14.95 -13.16
CA LEU A 129 -0.68 -15.18 -12.18
C LEU A 129 -0.27 -14.71 -10.79
N ALA A 130 0.94 -15.02 -10.34
CA ALA A 130 1.43 -14.57 -9.04
C ALA A 130 1.44 -13.04 -8.94
N SER A 131 1.93 -12.35 -9.98
CA SER A 131 1.94 -10.88 -10.01
C SER A 131 0.55 -10.24 -10.08
N ALA A 132 -0.43 -10.92 -10.68
CA ALA A 132 -1.80 -10.42 -10.80
C ALA A 132 -2.70 -10.76 -9.59
N THR A 133 -2.26 -11.66 -8.71
CA THR A 133 -3.03 -12.07 -7.54
C THR A 133 -2.87 -11.04 -6.43
N VAL A 134 -3.99 -10.61 -5.85
CA VAL A 134 -4.02 -9.64 -4.75
C VAL A 134 -4.14 -10.35 -3.40
N ILE A 135 -5.02 -11.35 -3.31
CA ILE A 135 -5.30 -12.08 -2.08
C ILE A 135 -5.68 -13.52 -2.42
N ALA A 136 -5.51 -14.44 -1.48
CA ALA A 136 -6.00 -15.81 -1.61
C ALA A 136 -7.27 -16.01 -0.79
N LYS A 137 -8.05 -17.02 -1.17
CA LYS A 137 -9.14 -17.55 -0.37
C LYS A 137 -8.87 -19.00 -0.07
N VAL A 138 -8.74 -19.31 1.21
CA VAL A 138 -8.38 -20.64 1.71
C VAL A 138 -9.56 -21.18 2.51
N ASN A 139 -10.13 -22.30 2.05
CA ASN A 139 -11.35 -22.87 2.64
C ASN A 139 -12.53 -21.88 2.74
N GLY A 140 -12.62 -20.94 1.80
CA GLY A 140 -13.67 -19.94 1.77
C GLY A 140 -13.37 -18.65 2.55
N GLU A 141 -12.25 -18.58 3.27
CA GLU A 141 -11.85 -17.40 4.06
C GLU A 141 -10.71 -16.64 3.38
N LEU A 142 -10.68 -15.30 3.51
CA LEU A 142 -9.58 -14.48 3.00
C LEU A 142 -8.27 -14.83 3.71
N TRP A 143 -7.20 -14.92 2.94
CA TRP A 143 -5.93 -15.45 3.38
C TRP A 143 -4.77 -14.74 2.69
N ASP A 144 -3.80 -14.28 3.47
CA ASP A 144 -2.62 -13.58 2.95
C ASP A 144 -1.76 -14.50 2.08
N LEU A 145 -1.19 -13.93 1.01
CA LEU A 145 -0.41 -14.68 0.04
C LEU A 145 0.85 -15.32 0.63
N ASP A 146 1.44 -14.69 1.65
CA ASP A 146 2.64 -15.18 2.33
C ASP A 146 2.32 -15.98 3.61
N ARG A 147 1.04 -16.17 3.96
CA ARG A 147 0.65 -16.97 5.12
C ARG A 147 0.64 -18.46 4.73
N PRO A 148 1.42 -19.33 5.41
CA PRO A 148 1.50 -20.73 5.04
C PRO A 148 0.19 -21.47 5.30
N PHE A 149 -0.07 -22.52 4.53
CA PHE A 149 -1.19 -23.43 4.77
C PHE A 149 -0.98 -24.24 6.04
N GLU A 150 -2.02 -24.46 6.82
CA GLU A 150 -1.94 -25.18 8.09
C GLU A 150 -2.39 -26.64 7.97
N LYS A 151 -3.20 -26.95 6.96
CA LYS A 151 -3.84 -28.24 6.71
C LYS A 151 -4.30 -28.35 5.25
N ASP A 152 -4.79 -29.53 4.86
CA ASP A 152 -5.50 -29.73 3.59
C ASP A 152 -6.54 -28.63 3.37
N SER A 153 -6.45 -27.96 2.23
CA SER A 153 -7.24 -26.76 1.99
C SER A 153 -7.62 -26.60 0.52
N SER A 154 -8.77 -25.95 0.27
CA SER A 154 -9.10 -25.42 -1.05
C SER A 154 -8.44 -24.05 -1.22
N LEU A 155 -7.85 -23.79 -2.39
CA LEU A 155 -7.25 -22.51 -2.73
C LEU A 155 -7.97 -21.88 -3.90
N GLU A 156 -8.33 -20.62 -3.76
CA GLU A 156 -8.78 -19.74 -4.83
C GLU A 156 -7.91 -18.48 -4.81
N LEU A 157 -7.42 -18.06 -5.98
CA LEU A 157 -6.56 -16.89 -6.14
C LEU A 157 -7.40 -15.73 -6.69
N ILE A 158 -7.50 -14.66 -5.92
CA ILE A 158 -8.34 -13.51 -6.23
C ILE A 158 -7.47 -12.41 -6.83
N LYS A 159 -7.89 -11.92 -7.99
CA LYS A 159 -7.24 -10.81 -8.72
C LYS A 159 -7.90 -9.48 -8.39
N PHE A 160 -7.29 -8.39 -8.84
CA PHE A 160 -7.82 -7.05 -8.65
C PHE A 160 -9.21 -6.82 -9.27
N ASP A 161 -9.60 -7.54 -10.32
CA ASP A 161 -10.90 -7.31 -10.97
C ASP A 161 -12.08 -7.74 -10.09
N ASP A 162 -11.84 -8.63 -9.13
CA ASP A 162 -12.84 -9.12 -8.16
C ASP A 162 -13.15 -8.06 -7.08
N GLU A 163 -14.39 -8.01 -6.63
CA GLU A 163 -14.83 -7.06 -5.60
C GLU A 163 -14.07 -7.23 -4.28
N GLN A 164 -13.82 -8.47 -3.83
CA GLN A 164 -13.04 -8.73 -2.61
C GLN A 164 -11.58 -8.35 -2.81
N GLY A 165 -11.05 -8.60 -4.02
CA GLY A 165 -9.71 -8.16 -4.41
C GLY A 165 -9.54 -6.65 -4.32
N LYS A 166 -10.51 -5.88 -4.84
CA LYS A 166 -10.54 -4.41 -4.74
C LYS A 166 -10.61 -3.93 -3.30
N GLN A 167 -11.49 -4.51 -2.48
CA GLN A 167 -11.62 -4.12 -1.08
C GLN A 167 -10.30 -4.30 -0.30
N VAL A 168 -9.63 -5.45 -0.46
CA VAL A 168 -8.32 -5.71 0.18
C VAL A 168 -7.23 -4.78 -0.35
N PHE A 169 -7.20 -4.55 -1.66
CA PHE A 169 -6.25 -3.63 -2.30
C PHE A 169 -6.41 -2.20 -1.77
N TRP A 170 -7.65 -1.69 -1.73
CA TRP A 170 -7.96 -0.36 -1.24
C TRP A 170 -7.68 -0.21 0.24
N HIS A 171 -7.98 -1.22 1.05
CA HIS A 171 -7.62 -1.22 2.47
C HIS A 171 -6.10 -1.11 2.68
N SER A 172 -5.32 -1.87 1.90
CA SER A 172 -3.86 -1.82 1.97
C SER A 172 -3.33 -0.45 1.52
N THR A 173 -3.92 0.13 0.46
CA THR A 173 -3.52 1.44 -0.05
C THR A 173 -3.85 2.56 0.93
N ALA A 174 -4.96 2.44 1.66
CA ALA A 174 -5.31 3.34 2.76
C ALA A 174 -4.19 3.36 3.81
N HIS A 175 -3.71 2.19 4.26
CA HIS A 175 -2.61 2.12 5.24
C HIS A 175 -1.32 2.79 4.73
N ILE A 176 -0.98 2.62 3.45
CA ILE A 176 0.18 3.31 2.84
C ILE A 176 0.00 4.84 2.91
N MET A 177 -1.22 5.33 2.63
CA MET A 177 -1.51 6.76 2.74
C MET A 177 -1.44 7.24 4.19
N GLY A 178 -1.95 6.46 5.14
CA GLY A 178 -1.84 6.75 6.57
C GLY A 178 -0.38 6.81 7.04
N GLU A 179 0.47 5.91 6.57
CA GLU A 179 1.90 5.94 6.88
C GLU A 179 2.58 7.21 6.35
N ALA A 180 2.33 7.58 5.09
CA ALA A 180 2.85 8.81 4.50
C ALA A 180 2.36 10.05 5.28
N MET A 181 1.11 10.02 5.74
CA MET A 181 0.52 11.05 6.59
C MET A 181 1.24 11.17 7.95
N GLU A 182 1.53 10.06 8.63
CA GLU A 182 2.31 10.05 9.87
C GLU A 182 3.74 10.56 9.66
N LEU A 183 4.41 10.14 8.57
CA LEU A 183 5.81 10.49 8.30
C LEU A 183 6.01 11.94 7.87
N CYS A 184 5.12 12.48 7.03
CA CYS A 184 5.29 13.81 6.45
C CYS A 184 4.58 14.93 7.21
N TYR A 185 3.49 14.60 7.91
CA TYR A 185 2.67 15.58 8.63
C TYR A 185 2.65 15.36 10.14
N GLY A 186 3.04 14.18 10.63
CA GLY A 186 3.04 13.86 12.06
C GLY A 186 1.64 13.78 12.66
N GLY A 187 0.60 13.65 11.83
CA GLY A 187 -0.77 13.66 12.31
C GLY A 187 -1.20 12.33 12.93
N CYS A 188 -2.32 12.37 13.62
CA CYS A 188 -2.89 11.20 14.29
C CYS A 188 -3.92 10.52 13.38
N LEU A 189 -3.63 9.27 13.01
CA LEU A 189 -4.52 8.44 12.18
C LEU A 189 -5.83 8.12 12.90
N CYS A 190 -6.94 8.23 12.18
CA CYS A 190 -8.28 8.03 12.72
C CYS A 190 -9.00 6.84 12.06
N TYR A 191 -9.43 6.99 10.80
CA TYR A 191 -10.26 5.99 10.12
C TYR A 191 -9.93 5.96 8.62
N GLY A 192 -9.73 4.76 8.07
CA GLY A 192 -9.35 4.60 6.66
C GLY A 192 -9.94 3.35 6.01
N PRO A 193 -11.25 3.33 5.72
CA PRO A 193 -11.88 2.19 5.09
C PRO A 193 -11.65 2.19 3.57
N PRO A 194 -11.67 1.01 2.94
CA PRO A 194 -11.93 0.93 1.52
C PRO A 194 -13.36 1.39 1.20
N ILE A 195 -13.56 2.02 0.05
CA ILE A 195 -14.85 2.41 -0.50
C ILE A 195 -14.99 1.83 -1.92
N GLU A 196 -16.18 1.87 -2.49
CA GLU A 196 -16.48 1.25 -3.80
C GLU A 196 -15.51 1.72 -4.91
N GLN A 197 -15.15 3.00 -4.92
CA GLN A 197 -14.33 3.62 -5.96
C GLN A 197 -12.90 3.94 -5.52
N GLY A 198 -12.43 3.40 -4.39
CA GLY A 198 -11.09 3.69 -3.88
C GLY A 198 -10.96 3.56 -2.37
N PHE A 199 -10.28 4.52 -1.77
CA PHE A 199 -10.03 4.57 -0.33
C PHE A 199 -9.90 6.03 0.11
N TYR A 200 -10.07 6.26 1.40
CA TYR A 200 -9.69 7.51 2.05
C TYR A 200 -9.04 7.19 3.40
N TYR A 201 -8.43 8.21 4.01
CA TYR A 201 -7.89 8.11 5.37
C TYR A 201 -8.07 9.44 6.08
N ASP A 202 -8.66 9.38 7.26
CA ASP A 202 -8.86 10.50 8.15
C ASP A 202 -7.66 10.66 9.08
N MET A 203 -7.15 11.88 9.17
CA MET A 203 -6.03 12.25 10.04
C MET A 203 -6.36 13.53 10.78
N TYR A 204 -6.01 13.58 12.07
CA TYR A 204 -6.03 14.80 12.86
C TYR A 204 -4.67 15.52 12.77
N LEU A 205 -4.71 16.82 12.50
CA LEU A 205 -3.56 17.72 12.51
C LEU A 205 -3.87 18.92 13.42
N GLU A 206 -2.92 19.30 14.26
CA GLU A 206 -3.09 20.42 15.19
C GLU A 206 -2.86 21.77 14.50
N ASN A 207 -1.67 21.97 13.93
CA ASN A 207 -1.20 23.29 13.48
C ASN A 207 -0.87 23.38 11.98
N ARG A 208 -1.30 22.38 11.18
CA ARG A 208 -1.01 22.31 9.74
C ARG A 208 -2.23 21.86 8.95
N THR A 209 -2.33 22.33 7.71
CA THR A 209 -3.32 21.87 6.74
C THR A 209 -2.61 21.25 5.54
N VAL A 210 -3.21 20.21 4.95
CA VAL A 210 -2.76 19.62 3.70
C VAL A 210 -3.21 20.51 2.55
N SER A 211 -2.30 20.84 1.63
CA SER A 211 -2.54 21.72 0.48
C SER A 211 -2.16 21.06 -0.84
N GLY A 212 -2.71 21.55 -1.95
CA GLY A 212 -2.37 21.09 -3.30
C GLY A 212 -0.86 21.13 -3.61
N LEU A 213 -0.16 22.09 -3.01
CA LEU A 213 1.27 22.29 -3.22
C LEU A 213 2.13 21.17 -2.62
N ASP A 214 1.58 20.37 -1.68
CA ASP A 214 2.33 19.33 -1.01
C ASP A 214 2.52 18.06 -1.88
N TYR A 215 1.77 17.93 -2.99
CA TYR A 215 1.76 16.73 -3.84
C TYR A 215 1.81 17.02 -5.36
N GLU A 216 2.23 18.23 -5.75
CA GLU A 216 2.45 18.67 -7.15
C GLU A 216 3.92 18.67 -7.60
#